data_AF-A0A8H7ZVW8-F1
#
_entry.id   AF-A0A8H7ZVW8-F1
#
_cell.length_a   1.000
_cell.length_b   1.000
_cell.length_c   1.000
_cell.angle_alpha   90.00
_cell.angle_beta   90.00
_cell.angle_gamma   90.00
#
_symmetry.space_group_name_H-M   'P 1'
#
loop_
_entity.id
_entity.type
_entity.pdbx_description
1 polymer ?
#
loop_
_entity_poly.entity_id
_entity_poly.type
_entity_poly.pdbx_seq_one_letter_code
_entity_poly.pdbx_strand_id
1 'polypeptide(L)'
;MFPPGYTPQGSTDFLPTGLISLFRGGGSDITSQFLAQYPDPTQRKALLTCLRNLYFAGKFANYVLLAASILLVSIIGFKFIAALQLTPQRDPEGNDKFVIIQIPCYTENDESLRKTIDSVTSLRYDDKRKLLFIIADGMVTGHGNDKPTPRIVLDILGADPKHEPAALSFLSLGEGNKQHNMGRVYSGLYEANGHVVPYIVVAKVGKPSEKTRPGNRGKRDSQLVLMRFLNNVHFNKPMSPLELEMYHQINNVIGVDPGFYEYVLMVDADTEVVPDSLNRMISCCVHDARIMGICGETAISNEKDTWITMVQVYEYYISHHLAKAFESLFGSVTCLPGCFCMYRIRAPNKI
;
A
#
# COMPACT_ATOMS: atom_id res chain seq x y z
N MET A 1 -31.50 21.11 -34.02
CA MET A 1 -32.95 20.79 -33.92
C MET A 1 -33.63 21.41 -35.12
N PHE A 2 -34.23 20.60 -35.99
CA PHE A 2 -35.10 21.11 -37.06
C PHE A 2 -36.53 21.24 -36.52
N PRO A 3 -37.32 22.23 -36.99
CA PRO A 3 -38.68 22.45 -36.52
C PRO A 3 -39.62 21.29 -36.90
N PRO A 4 -40.76 21.12 -36.20
CA PRO A 4 -41.71 20.04 -36.44
C PRO A 4 -42.29 20.14 -37.87
N GLY A 5 -42.15 19.06 -38.65
CA GLY A 5 -42.64 18.96 -40.03
C GLY A 5 -41.56 19.08 -41.12
N TYR A 6 -40.30 19.35 -40.77
CA TYR A 6 -39.19 19.33 -41.74
C TYR A 6 -38.56 17.93 -41.80
N THR A 7 -38.91 17.15 -42.83
CA THR A 7 -38.13 15.97 -43.23
C THR A 7 -36.98 16.44 -44.12
N PRO A 8 -35.72 16.15 -43.79
CA PRO A 8 -34.61 16.48 -44.68
C PRO A 8 -34.69 15.55 -45.90
N GLN A 9 -35.43 15.99 -46.93
CA GLN A 9 -35.41 15.36 -48.24
C GLN A 9 -34.27 15.96 -49.05
N GLY A 10 -33.10 15.34 -48.98
CA GLY A 10 -31.95 15.72 -49.78
C GLY A 10 -30.72 14.96 -49.33
N SER A 11 -30.01 14.36 -50.29
CA SER A 11 -28.69 13.77 -50.05
C SER A 11 -27.82 14.73 -49.24
N THR A 12 -26.99 14.20 -48.33
CA THR A 12 -25.92 14.96 -47.67
C THR A 12 -24.87 15.49 -48.66
N ASP A 13 -24.97 15.11 -49.94
CA ASP A 13 -24.23 15.66 -51.07
C ASP A 13 -24.81 17.00 -51.54
N PHE A 14 -24.46 18.08 -50.82
CA PHE A 14 -24.78 19.46 -51.21
C PHE A 14 -23.82 20.03 -52.28
N LEU A 15 -22.77 19.30 -52.64
CA LEU A 15 -21.81 19.67 -53.69
C LEU A 15 -22.05 18.85 -54.96
N PRO A 16 -21.99 19.47 -56.16
CA PRO A 16 -22.09 18.73 -57.41
C PRO A 16 -20.99 17.67 -57.54
N THR A 17 -21.33 16.49 -58.04
CA THR A 17 -20.40 15.36 -58.22
C THR A 17 -19.19 15.72 -59.10
N GLY A 18 -19.39 16.61 -60.07
CA GLY A 18 -18.33 17.14 -60.94
C GLY A 18 -17.31 18.03 -60.21
N LEU A 19 -17.73 18.70 -59.13
CA LEU A 19 -16.83 19.47 -58.27
C LEU A 19 -16.02 18.53 -57.36
N ILE A 20 -16.66 17.48 -56.84
CA ILE A 20 -15.99 16.47 -55.99
C ILE A 20 -14.91 15.74 -56.79
N SER A 21 -15.13 15.45 -58.08
CA SER A 21 -14.11 14.81 -58.93
C SER A 21 -12.86 15.66 -59.14
N LEU A 22 -12.97 17.00 -59.12
CA LEU A 22 -11.80 17.89 -59.19
C LEU A 22 -10.89 17.75 -57.96
N PHE A 23 -11.46 17.47 -56.79
CA PHE A 23 -10.71 17.35 -55.54
C PHE A 23 -10.09 15.96 -55.31
N ARG A 24 -10.49 14.93 -56.07
CA ARG A 24 -9.95 13.56 -55.93
C ARG A 24 -8.48 13.43 -56.33
N GLY A 25 -7.93 14.40 -57.06
CA GLY A 25 -6.54 14.41 -57.55
C GLY A 25 -5.49 15.00 -56.61
N GLY A 26 -5.89 15.63 -55.49
CA GLY A 26 -5.02 16.10 -54.39
C GLY A 26 -3.83 17.01 -54.73
N GLY A 27 -3.84 18.26 -54.25
CA GLY A 27 -2.60 19.06 -54.04
C GLY A 27 -2.12 19.95 -55.18
N SER A 28 -2.80 20.00 -56.33
CA SER A 28 -2.52 20.95 -57.42
C SER A 28 -3.56 22.08 -57.48
N ASP A 29 -3.18 23.21 -58.08
CA ASP A 29 -4.11 24.32 -58.30
C ASP A 29 -5.15 23.96 -59.38
N ILE A 30 -6.39 23.76 -58.94
CA ILE A 30 -7.53 23.40 -59.79
C ILE A 30 -8.29 24.63 -60.32
N THR A 31 -7.79 25.86 -60.10
CA THR A 31 -8.50 27.10 -60.45
C THR A 31 -8.88 27.15 -61.94
N SER A 32 -7.97 26.76 -62.84
CA SER A 32 -8.23 26.75 -64.29
C SER A 32 -9.30 25.72 -64.70
N GLN A 33 -9.26 24.53 -64.10
CA GLN A 33 -10.21 23.45 -64.35
C GLN A 33 -11.61 23.80 -63.80
N PHE A 34 -11.66 24.41 -62.61
CA PHE A 34 -12.89 24.90 -61.99
C PHE A 34 -13.55 26.02 -62.82
N LEU A 35 -12.75 26.96 -63.34
CA LEU A 35 -13.25 28.02 -64.22
C LEU A 35 -13.76 27.50 -65.57
N ALA A 36 -13.13 26.47 -66.11
CA ALA A 36 -13.57 25.83 -67.36
C ALA A 36 -14.88 25.04 -67.19
N GLN A 37 -15.07 24.39 -66.04
CA GLN A 37 -16.24 23.53 -65.78
C GLN A 37 -17.49 24.30 -65.34
N TYR A 38 -17.34 25.48 -64.73
CA TYR A 38 -18.44 26.32 -64.25
C TYR A 38 -18.37 27.74 -64.84
N PRO A 39 -18.81 27.94 -66.11
CA PRO A 39 -18.69 29.23 -66.80
C PRO A 39 -19.69 30.30 -66.31
N ASP A 40 -20.79 29.92 -65.66
CA ASP A 40 -21.75 30.88 -65.10
C ASP A 40 -21.20 31.56 -63.83
N PRO A 41 -21.04 32.90 -63.82
CA PRO A 41 -20.53 33.65 -62.68
C PRO A 41 -21.42 33.54 -61.44
N THR A 42 -22.73 33.34 -61.59
CA THR A 42 -23.68 33.28 -60.47
C THR A 42 -23.55 31.94 -59.74
N GLN A 43 -23.58 30.85 -60.49
CA GLN A 43 -23.33 29.49 -59.98
C GLN A 43 -21.95 29.37 -59.32
N ARG A 44 -20.90 29.94 -59.94
CA ARG A 44 -19.54 29.95 -59.38
C ARG A 44 -19.46 30.64 -58.02
N LYS A 45 -20.12 31.79 -57.87
CA LYS A 45 -20.15 32.54 -56.61
C LYS A 45 -20.84 31.74 -55.50
N ALA A 46 -21.94 31.05 -55.81
CA ALA A 46 -22.64 30.20 -54.85
C ALA A 46 -21.75 29.02 -54.39
N LEU A 47 -21.12 28.31 -55.33
CA LEU A 47 -20.22 27.18 -55.02
C LEU A 47 -18.99 27.61 -54.20
N LEU A 48 -18.36 28.72 -54.56
CA LEU A 48 -17.22 29.26 -53.79
C LEU A 48 -17.64 29.69 -52.38
N THR A 49 -18.86 30.20 -52.20
CA THR A 49 -19.39 30.54 -50.87
C THR A 49 -19.59 29.28 -50.03
N CYS A 50 -20.14 28.21 -50.62
CA CYS A 50 -20.25 26.91 -49.95
C CYS A 50 -18.89 26.32 -49.56
N LEU A 51 -17.91 26.33 -50.48
CA LEU A 51 -16.55 25.85 -50.22
C LEU A 51 -15.84 26.66 -49.13
N ARG A 52 -16.01 27.99 -49.12
CA ARG A 52 -15.48 28.87 -48.06
C ARG A 52 -16.12 28.57 -46.71
N ASN A 53 -17.44 28.42 -46.65
CA ASN A 53 -18.14 28.08 -45.41
C ASN A 53 -17.68 26.72 -44.87
N LEU A 54 -17.50 25.73 -45.75
CA LEU A 54 -16.98 24.41 -45.38
C LEU A 54 -15.52 24.48 -44.87
N TYR A 55 -14.68 25.27 -45.54
CA TYR A 55 -13.30 25.53 -45.12
C TYR A 55 -13.23 26.21 -43.75
N PHE A 56 -14.07 27.22 -43.49
CA PHE A 56 -14.13 27.89 -42.19
C PHE A 56 -14.67 26.98 -41.10
N ALA A 57 -15.65 26.13 -41.39
CA ALA A 57 -16.14 25.12 -40.45
C ALA A 57 -15.05 24.11 -40.06
N GLY A 58 -14.27 23.63 -41.05
CA GLY A 58 -13.12 22.76 -40.81
C GLY A 58 -12.00 23.43 -40.00
N LYS A 59 -11.71 24.70 -40.30
CA LYS A 59 -10.73 25.50 -39.55
C LYS A 59 -11.17 25.73 -38.09
N PHE A 60 -12.46 25.97 -37.85
CA PHE A 60 -13.02 26.07 -36.51
C PHE A 60 -12.86 24.77 -35.73
N ALA A 61 -13.18 23.62 -36.34
CA ALA A 61 -12.97 22.31 -35.72
C ALA A 61 -11.50 22.07 -35.35
N ASN A 62 -10.54 22.46 -36.21
CA ASN A 62 -9.11 22.37 -35.90
C ASN A 62 -8.71 23.24 -34.70
N TYR A 63 -9.26 24.46 -34.57
CA TYR A 63 -9.00 25.29 -33.39
C TYR A 63 -9.61 24.71 -32.11
N VAL A 64 -10.78 24.07 -32.19
CA VAL A 64 -11.39 23.37 -31.05
C VAL A 64 -10.53 22.18 -30.62
N LEU A 65 -10.04 21.37 -31.56
CA LEU A 65 -9.14 20.25 -31.27
C LEU A 65 -7.80 20.72 -30.70
N LEU A 66 -7.24 21.81 -31.23
CA LEU A 66 -6.00 22.41 -30.72
C LEU A 66 -6.21 22.94 -29.29
N ALA A 67 -7.31 23.64 -29.02
CA ALA A 67 -7.63 24.13 -27.68
C ALA A 67 -7.79 23.00 -26.67
N ALA A 68 -8.49 21.92 -27.04
CA ALA A 68 -8.62 20.73 -26.21
C ALA A 68 -7.26 20.04 -25.94
N SER A 69 -6.40 19.97 -26.96
CA SER A 69 -5.05 19.40 -26.84
C SER A 69 -4.16 20.24 -25.92
N ILE A 70 -4.18 21.57 -26.06
CA ILE A 70 -3.46 22.50 -25.19
C ILE A 70 -3.94 22.37 -23.75
N LEU A 71 -5.26 22.28 -23.53
CA LEU A 71 -5.82 22.08 -22.19
C LEU A 71 -5.31 20.78 -21.56
N LEU A 72 -5.31 19.68 -22.32
CA LEU A 72 -4.84 18.37 -21.86
C LEU A 72 -3.35 18.41 -21.53
N VAL A 73 -2.50 18.94 -22.43
CA VAL A 73 -1.05 19.10 -22.19
C VAL A 73 -0.79 20.00 -20.99
N SER A 74 -1.57 21.07 -20.81
CA SER A 74 -1.44 21.98 -19.67
C SER A 74 -1.79 21.30 -18.35
N ILE A 75 -2.86 20.48 -18.31
CA ILE A 75 -3.22 19.70 -17.13
C ILE A 75 -2.14 18.68 -16.79
N ILE A 76 -1.60 17.98 -17.79
CA ILE A 76 -0.49 17.03 -17.59
C ILE A 76 0.76 17.77 -17.10
N GLY A 77 1.11 18.88 -17.73
CA GLY A 77 2.27 19.69 -17.34
C GLY A 77 2.15 20.25 -15.92
N PHE A 78 0.99 20.76 -15.54
CA PHE A 78 0.73 21.22 -14.17
C PHE A 78 0.84 20.07 -13.17
N LYS A 79 0.23 18.91 -13.46
CA LYS A 79 0.35 17.72 -12.61
C LYS A 79 1.80 17.25 -12.49
N PHE A 80 2.56 17.28 -13.58
CA PHE A 80 3.98 16.91 -13.58
C PHE A 80 4.79 17.87 -12.70
N ILE A 81 4.62 19.18 -12.85
CA ILE A 81 5.31 20.18 -12.02
C ILE A 81 4.91 20.04 -10.54
N ALA A 82 3.63 19.82 -10.25
CA ALA A 82 3.17 19.58 -8.88
C ALA A 82 3.72 18.27 -8.30
N ALA A 83 3.90 17.24 -9.13
CA ALA A 83 4.48 15.96 -8.74
C ALA A 83 6.00 16.03 -8.50
N LEU A 84 6.69 17.07 -8.95
CA LEU A 84 8.12 17.25 -8.64
C LEU A 84 8.41 17.46 -7.15
N GLN A 85 7.38 17.61 -6.31
CA GLN A 85 7.47 17.61 -4.83
C GLN A 85 8.72 18.33 -4.29
N LEU A 86 9.00 19.54 -4.80
CA LEU A 86 10.21 20.32 -4.49
C LEU A 86 10.26 20.82 -3.03
N THR A 87 9.34 20.34 -2.18
CA THR A 87 9.33 20.62 -0.75
C THR A 87 10.41 19.77 -0.08
N PRO A 88 11.36 20.36 0.65
CA PRO A 88 12.35 19.59 1.39
C PRO A 88 11.63 18.68 2.39
N GLN A 89 12.04 17.40 2.42
CA GLN A 89 11.57 16.46 3.45
C GLN A 89 11.98 17.01 4.82
N ARG A 90 11.00 17.46 5.59
CA ARG A 90 11.24 17.87 6.98
C ARG A 90 11.52 16.62 7.81
N ASP A 91 12.47 16.75 8.73
CA ASP A 91 12.69 15.74 9.76
C ASP A 91 11.42 15.58 10.58
N PRO A 92 11.01 14.33 10.89
CA PRO A 92 9.82 14.09 11.70
C PRO A 92 10.01 14.64 13.12
N GLU A 93 8.93 15.15 13.71
CA GLU A 93 8.92 15.62 15.10
C GLU A 93 9.27 14.47 16.05
N GLY A 94 10.02 14.74 17.12
CA GLY A 94 10.30 13.73 18.14
C GLY A 94 9.03 13.40 18.94
N ASN A 95 8.53 12.17 18.82
CA ASN A 95 7.39 11.68 19.59
C ASN A 95 7.86 10.67 20.66
N ASP A 96 7.11 10.56 21.76
CA ASP A 96 7.44 9.73 22.92
C ASP A 96 6.41 8.62 23.20
N LYS A 97 5.59 8.29 22.20
CA LYS A 97 4.52 7.29 22.25
C LYS A 97 5.06 5.86 22.27
N PHE A 98 4.48 4.99 23.08
CA PHE A 98 4.82 3.57 23.09
C PHE A 98 4.20 2.84 21.89
N VAL A 99 5.03 2.07 21.19
CA VAL A 99 4.66 1.34 19.98
C VAL A 99 5.11 -0.11 20.04
N ILE A 100 4.19 -1.01 19.69
CA ILE A 100 4.50 -2.42 19.44
C ILE A 100 4.76 -2.59 17.95
N ILE A 101 5.88 -3.22 17.59
CA ILE A 101 6.22 -3.57 16.22
C ILE A 101 5.97 -5.06 16.04
N GLN A 102 4.86 -5.39 15.41
CA GLN A 102 4.42 -6.76 15.18
C GLN A 102 5.02 -7.33 13.89
N ILE A 103 5.70 -8.48 14.01
CA ILE A 103 6.28 -9.20 12.87
C ILE A 103 5.76 -10.65 12.85
N PRO A 104 4.72 -10.98 12.07
CA PRO A 104 4.29 -12.35 11.85
C PRO A 104 5.24 -13.05 10.88
N CYS A 105 5.77 -14.21 11.28
CA CYS A 105 6.68 -15.04 10.51
C CYS A 105 6.04 -16.42 10.27
N TYR A 106 6.33 -17.07 9.15
CA TYR A 106 5.89 -18.41 8.83
C TYR A 106 7.00 -19.31 8.25
N THR A 107 7.57 -18.98 7.10
CA THR A 107 8.55 -19.82 6.37
C THR A 107 9.68 -19.03 5.75
N GLU A 108 9.89 -17.81 6.22
CA GLU A 108 10.93 -16.91 5.74
C GLU A 108 12.33 -17.46 6.11
N ASN A 109 13.36 -17.02 5.39
CA ASN A 109 14.73 -17.45 5.61
C ASN A 109 15.45 -16.54 6.63
N ASP A 110 16.60 -16.99 7.14
CA ASP A 110 17.40 -16.23 8.12
C ASP A 110 17.73 -14.81 7.61
N GLU A 111 18.13 -14.69 6.35
CA GLU A 111 18.56 -13.43 5.77
C GLU A 111 17.43 -12.38 5.72
N SER A 112 16.24 -12.76 5.26
CA SER A 112 15.09 -11.85 5.21
C SER A 112 14.60 -11.46 6.61
N LEU A 113 14.49 -12.45 7.51
CA LEU A 113 14.10 -12.20 8.90
C LEU A 113 15.08 -11.26 9.59
N ARG A 114 16.39 -11.48 9.41
CA ARG A 114 17.44 -10.64 9.98
C ARG A 114 17.39 -9.22 9.43
N LYS A 115 17.26 -9.06 8.11
CA LYS A 115 17.09 -7.73 7.47
C LYS A 115 15.89 -6.98 8.04
N THR A 116 14.74 -7.64 8.14
CA THR A 116 13.53 -7.06 8.71
C THR A 116 13.74 -6.67 10.17
N ILE A 117 14.20 -7.59 11.03
CA ILE A 117 14.40 -7.36 12.47
C ILE A 117 15.43 -6.25 12.72
N ASP A 118 16.55 -6.24 12.00
CA ASP A 118 17.59 -5.22 12.12
C ASP A 118 17.07 -3.83 11.67
N SER A 119 16.30 -3.77 10.59
CA SER A 119 15.72 -2.53 10.09
C SER A 119 14.71 -1.92 11.08
N VAL A 120 13.85 -2.73 11.69
CA VAL A 120 12.89 -2.22 12.69
C VAL A 120 13.56 -1.85 14.01
N THR A 121 14.66 -2.52 14.36
CA THR A 121 15.43 -2.22 15.58
C THR A 121 16.13 -0.87 15.42
N SER A 122 16.70 -0.61 14.25
CA SER A 122 17.43 0.62 13.91
C SER A 122 16.57 1.82 13.50
N LEU A 123 15.25 1.75 13.68
CA LEU A 123 14.35 2.89 13.49
C LEU A 123 14.73 4.05 14.42
N ARG A 124 14.76 5.27 13.85
CA ARG A 124 15.05 6.53 14.56
C ARG A 124 13.88 6.93 15.44
N TYR A 125 13.79 6.26 16.57
CA TYR A 125 12.78 6.43 17.61
C TYR A 125 13.37 5.97 18.94
N ASP A 126 12.85 6.45 20.08
CA ASP A 126 13.36 6.03 21.39
C ASP A 126 13.20 4.51 21.57
N ASP A 127 14.32 3.82 21.76
CA ASP A 127 14.37 2.36 21.94
C ASP A 127 13.53 1.89 23.14
N LYS A 128 13.43 2.72 24.19
CA LYS A 128 12.62 2.42 25.38
C LYS A 128 11.11 2.49 25.13
N ARG A 129 10.70 3.02 23.97
CA ARG A 129 9.30 3.15 23.56
C ARG A 129 8.91 2.10 22.51
N LYS A 130 9.87 1.31 22.01
CA LYS A 130 9.64 0.23 21.04
C LYS A 130 9.54 -1.11 21.77
N LEU A 131 8.63 -1.97 21.33
CA LEU A 131 8.60 -3.39 21.68
C LEU A 131 8.49 -4.22 20.41
N LEU A 132 9.48 -5.08 20.14
CA LEU A 132 9.38 -6.04 19.05
C LEU A 132 8.48 -7.19 19.48
N PHE A 133 7.40 -7.43 18.72
CA PHE A 133 6.45 -8.51 18.98
C PHE A 133 6.44 -9.48 17.79
N ILE A 134 7.26 -10.52 17.89
CA ILE A 134 7.46 -11.47 16.79
C ILE A 134 6.59 -12.69 17.01
N ILE A 135 5.80 -13.11 16.01
CA ILE A 135 4.93 -14.29 16.12
C ILE A 135 5.31 -15.29 15.03
N ALA A 136 5.77 -16.47 15.42
CA ALA A 136 6.06 -17.53 14.48
C ALA A 136 4.86 -18.49 14.33
N ASP A 137 4.35 -18.62 13.11
CA ASP A 137 3.10 -19.31 12.76
C ASP A 137 3.25 -20.83 12.59
N GLY A 138 3.54 -21.49 13.71
CA GLY A 138 3.70 -22.94 13.76
C GLY A 138 5.18 -23.35 13.79
N MET A 139 5.42 -24.60 14.16
CA MET A 139 6.74 -25.23 14.03
C MET A 139 6.91 -25.75 12.61
N VAL A 140 7.05 -24.84 11.65
CA VAL A 140 7.17 -25.15 10.22
C VAL A 140 8.57 -24.78 9.72
N THR A 141 9.13 -25.67 8.90
CA THR A 141 10.40 -25.44 8.20
C THR A 141 10.12 -24.98 6.78
N GLY A 142 10.61 -23.79 6.44
CA GLY A 142 10.51 -23.24 5.08
C GLY A 142 11.36 -24.01 4.07
N HIS A 143 11.06 -23.84 2.78
CA HIS A 143 11.87 -24.45 1.72
C HIS A 143 13.28 -23.87 1.73
N GLY A 144 14.30 -24.73 1.82
CA GLY A 144 15.71 -24.30 1.87
C GLY A 144 16.20 -23.93 3.27
N ASN A 145 15.37 -24.06 4.31
CA ASN A 145 15.77 -23.86 5.71
C ASN A 145 16.07 -25.20 6.39
N ASP A 146 17.10 -25.23 7.25
CA ASP A 146 17.44 -26.42 8.05
C ASP A 146 16.65 -26.52 9.36
N LYS A 147 16.12 -25.38 9.83
CA LYS A 147 15.46 -25.25 11.13
C LYS A 147 14.03 -24.70 10.98
N PRO A 148 13.12 -25.02 11.92
CA PRO A 148 11.82 -24.37 12.00
C PRO A 148 11.95 -22.86 12.19
N THR A 149 11.05 -22.08 11.60
CA THR A 149 11.05 -20.61 11.66
C THR A 149 11.12 -20.04 13.08
N PRO A 150 10.40 -20.56 14.09
CA PRO A 150 10.56 -20.07 15.46
C PRO A 150 12.00 -20.20 15.99
N ARG A 151 12.74 -21.22 15.56
CA ARG A 151 14.12 -21.44 15.98
C ARG A 151 15.08 -20.49 15.27
N ILE A 152 14.85 -20.20 13.99
CA ILE A 152 15.61 -19.19 13.23
C ILE A 152 15.47 -17.83 13.91
N VAL A 153 14.24 -17.41 14.24
CA VAL A 153 13.97 -16.15 14.97
C VAL A 153 14.73 -16.10 16.29
N LEU A 154 14.67 -17.15 17.11
CA LEU A 154 15.37 -17.20 18.39
C LEU A 154 16.90 -17.17 18.24
N ASP A 155 17.43 -17.83 17.22
CA ASP A 155 18.87 -17.82 16.91
C ASP A 155 19.32 -16.42 16.43
N ILE A 156 18.49 -15.70 15.63
CA ILE A 156 18.74 -14.29 15.24
C ILE A 156 18.81 -13.40 16.47
N LEU A 157 17.84 -13.54 17.39
CA LEU A 157 17.73 -12.73 18.60
C LEU A 157 18.76 -13.08 19.68
N GLY A 158 19.55 -14.14 19.49
CA GLY A 158 20.55 -14.59 20.48
C GLY A 158 19.95 -15.19 21.75
N ALA A 159 18.72 -15.74 21.69
CA ALA A 159 18.08 -16.37 22.83
C ALA A 159 18.80 -17.67 23.26
N ASP A 160 18.83 -17.96 24.57
CA ASP A 160 19.51 -19.16 25.09
C ASP A 160 18.92 -20.44 24.46
N PRO A 161 19.71 -21.23 23.73
CA PRO A 161 19.25 -22.48 23.13
C PRO A 161 18.65 -23.49 24.10
N LYS A 162 19.04 -23.45 25.38
CA LYS A 162 18.59 -24.38 26.42
C LYS A 162 17.29 -23.94 27.08
N HIS A 163 16.92 -22.68 26.92
CA HIS A 163 15.69 -22.17 27.49
C HIS A 163 14.50 -22.60 26.64
N GLU A 164 13.76 -23.60 27.12
CA GLU A 164 12.48 -24.01 26.52
C GLU A 164 11.33 -23.77 27.50
N PRO A 165 10.59 -22.64 27.37
CA PRO A 165 9.45 -22.35 28.20
C PRO A 165 8.29 -23.30 27.92
N ALA A 166 7.40 -23.43 28.90
CA ALA A 166 6.23 -24.30 28.81
C ALA A 166 5.31 -23.86 27.66
N ALA A 167 4.71 -24.84 26.97
CA ALA A 167 3.68 -24.57 25.99
C ALA A 167 2.37 -24.24 26.71
N LEU A 168 1.80 -23.07 26.43
CA LEU A 168 0.60 -22.54 27.08
C LEU A 168 -0.56 -22.47 26.10
N SER A 169 -1.75 -22.79 26.59
CA SER A 169 -2.96 -22.86 25.75
C SER A 169 -3.53 -21.48 25.44
N PHE A 170 -4.06 -21.33 24.22
CA PHE A 170 -4.85 -20.18 23.80
C PHE A 170 -5.89 -20.57 22.74
N LEU A 171 -6.82 -19.66 22.48
CA LEU A 171 -7.86 -19.83 21.47
C LEU A 171 -7.46 -19.13 20.16
N SER A 172 -7.52 -19.89 19.06
CA SER A 172 -7.07 -19.56 17.72
C SER A 172 -8.24 -19.65 16.71
N LEU A 173 -8.08 -19.08 15.51
CA LEU A 173 -9.11 -19.02 14.45
C LEU A 173 -9.42 -20.34 13.73
N GLY A 174 -8.75 -21.45 14.05
CA GLY A 174 -8.98 -22.72 13.36
C GLY A 174 -10.41 -23.25 13.51
N GLU A 175 -10.81 -24.24 12.70
CA GLU A 175 -12.13 -24.88 12.80
C GLU A 175 -12.11 -26.14 13.68
N GLY A 176 -13.18 -26.31 14.48
CA GLY A 176 -13.34 -27.47 15.37
C GLY A 176 -12.14 -27.67 16.30
N ASN A 177 -11.50 -28.83 16.23
CA ASN A 177 -10.33 -29.14 17.04
C ASN A 177 -9.15 -28.18 16.83
N LYS A 178 -9.10 -27.46 15.70
CA LYS A 178 -8.02 -26.52 15.39
C LYS A 178 -8.14 -25.17 16.13
N GLN A 179 -9.27 -24.92 16.81
CA GLN A 179 -9.49 -23.74 17.66
C GLN A 179 -8.56 -23.70 18.86
N HIS A 180 -8.23 -24.86 19.43
CA HIS A 180 -7.26 -24.94 20.51
C HIS A 180 -5.85 -25.03 19.93
N ASN A 181 -5.02 -24.08 20.31
CA ASN A 181 -3.62 -24.00 19.95
C ASN A 181 -2.78 -23.75 21.21
N MET A 182 -1.49 -24.03 21.15
CA MET A 182 -0.55 -23.77 22.23
C MET A 182 0.61 -22.94 21.70
N GLY A 183 1.16 -22.07 22.54
CA GLY A 183 2.29 -21.22 22.22
C GLY A 183 3.33 -21.22 23.31
N ARG A 184 4.58 -20.94 22.94
CA ARG A 184 5.68 -20.68 23.85
C ARG A 184 6.03 -19.19 23.76
N VAL A 185 6.29 -18.56 24.91
CA VAL A 185 6.62 -17.13 24.99
C VAL A 185 8.08 -16.99 25.41
N TYR A 186 8.83 -16.21 24.65
CA TYR A 186 10.21 -15.85 24.93
C TYR A 186 10.31 -14.33 25.01
N SER A 187 11.20 -13.81 25.84
CA SER A 187 11.47 -12.38 25.95
C SER A 187 12.97 -12.12 26.09
N GLY A 188 13.39 -10.89 25.83
CA GLY A 188 14.78 -10.48 25.96
C GLY A 188 15.02 -9.09 25.41
N LEU A 189 16.30 -8.75 25.23
CA LEU A 189 16.76 -7.53 24.58
C LEU A 189 17.50 -7.92 23.31
N TYR A 190 17.23 -7.20 22.22
CA TYR A 190 17.94 -7.37 20.97
C TYR A 190 18.76 -6.12 20.67
N GLU A 191 20.03 -6.33 20.30
CA GLU A 191 20.96 -5.26 19.93
C GLU A 191 21.27 -5.33 18.43
N ALA A 192 21.02 -4.23 17.72
CA ALA A 192 21.41 -4.07 16.32
C ALA A 192 21.76 -2.62 16.02
N ASN A 193 22.86 -2.39 15.30
CA ASN A 193 23.32 -1.04 14.89
C ASN A 193 23.39 0.00 16.02
N GLY A 194 23.74 -0.43 17.24
CA GLY A 194 23.83 0.43 18.43
C GLY A 194 22.48 0.74 19.11
N HIS A 195 21.39 0.14 18.63
CA HIS A 195 20.06 0.21 19.24
C HIS A 195 19.79 -1.03 20.07
N VAL A 196 19.16 -0.88 21.23
CA VAL A 196 18.81 -1.99 22.14
C VAL A 196 17.33 -1.95 22.44
N VAL A 197 16.56 -2.87 21.84
CA VAL A 197 15.10 -2.87 21.90
C VAL A 197 14.60 -4.15 22.59
N PRO A 198 13.64 -4.07 23.53
CA PRO A 198 13.03 -5.25 24.11
C PRO A 198 12.20 -6.01 23.07
N TYR A 199 12.22 -7.33 23.16
CA TYR A 199 11.41 -8.20 22.31
C TYR A 199 10.58 -9.19 23.11
N ILE A 200 9.50 -9.64 22.49
CA ILE A 200 8.74 -10.82 22.85
C ILE A 200 8.51 -11.67 21.61
N VAL A 201 8.76 -12.98 21.72
CA VAL A 201 8.50 -13.96 20.66
C VAL A 201 7.40 -14.90 21.12
N VAL A 202 6.34 -15.01 20.32
CA VAL A 202 5.29 -16.01 20.50
C VAL A 202 5.46 -17.09 19.42
N ALA A 203 6.00 -18.24 19.82
CA ALA A 203 6.13 -19.40 18.94
C ALA A 203 4.89 -20.29 19.06
N LYS A 204 4.05 -20.33 18.02
CA LYS A 204 2.90 -21.25 17.99
C LYS A 204 3.40 -22.67 17.77
N VAL A 205 3.05 -23.59 18.66
CA VAL A 205 3.54 -24.97 18.65
C VAL A 205 2.47 -26.01 18.38
N GLY A 206 1.19 -25.64 18.41
CA GLY A 206 0.10 -26.59 18.22
C GLY A 206 -0.13 -27.45 19.45
N LYS A 207 -1.12 -28.33 19.36
CA LYS A 207 -1.36 -29.32 20.42
C LYS A 207 -0.35 -30.46 20.30
N PRO A 208 -0.05 -31.19 21.38
CA PRO A 208 0.81 -32.37 21.33
C PRO A 208 0.34 -33.46 20.34
N SER A 209 -0.94 -33.49 20.00
CA SER A 209 -1.50 -34.41 19.01
C SER A 209 -1.31 -33.99 17.55
N GLU A 210 -0.94 -32.73 17.29
CA GLU A 210 -0.70 -32.23 15.94
C GLU A 210 0.70 -32.60 15.47
N LYS A 211 0.80 -33.35 14.37
CA LYS A 211 2.09 -33.73 13.75
C LYS A 211 2.39 -32.94 12.47
N THR A 212 1.36 -32.62 11.70
CA THR A 212 1.51 -31.92 10.41
C THR A 212 1.31 -30.43 10.61
N ARG A 213 2.34 -29.63 10.32
CA ARG A 213 2.36 -28.17 10.46
C ARG A 213 1.73 -27.72 11.80
N PRO A 214 2.26 -28.18 12.93
CA PRO A 214 1.62 -28.00 14.22
C PRO A 214 1.60 -26.51 14.59
N GLY A 215 0.45 -26.04 15.08
CA GLY A 215 0.24 -24.65 15.47
C GLY A 215 0.02 -23.65 14.33
N ASN A 216 0.18 -24.07 13.07
CA ASN A 216 -0.02 -23.20 11.91
C ASN A 216 -1.50 -22.91 11.65
N ARG A 217 -1.84 -21.62 11.56
CA ARG A 217 -3.21 -21.10 11.39
C ARG A 217 -3.33 -19.88 10.49
N GLY A 218 -2.23 -19.50 9.85
CA GLY A 218 -2.17 -18.38 8.91
C GLY A 218 -1.85 -17.06 9.60
N LYS A 219 -1.39 -16.11 8.78
CA LYS A 219 -0.99 -14.76 9.19
C LYS A 219 -2.07 -14.01 9.98
N ARG A 220 -3.35 -14.14 9.56
CA ARG A 220 -4.49 -13.51 10.24
C ARG A 220 -4.62 -13.98 11.69
N ASP A 221 -4.43 -15.27 11.96
CA ASP A 221 -4.47 -15.82 13.31
C ASP A 221 -3.32 -15.26 14.15
N SER A 222 -2.10 -15.24 13.59
CA SER A 222 -0.93 -14.64 14.26
C SER A 222 -1.18 -13.18 14.66
N GLN A 223 -1.73 -12.38 13.74
CA GLN A 223 -2.05 -10.98 14.01
C GLN A 223 -3.06 -10.84 15.16
N LEU A 224 -4.08 -11.69 15.19
CA LEU A 224 -5.10 -11.67 16.23
C LEU A 224 -4.61 -12.07 17.62
N VAL A 225 -3.50 -12.82 17.74
CA VAL A 225 -2.91 -13.13 19.06
C VAL A 225 -2.62 -11.84 19.82
N LEU A 226 -1.95 -10.87 19.18
CA LEU A 226 -1.65 -9.57 19.78
C LEU A 226 -2.92 -8.73 19.97
N MET A 227 -3.78 -8.65 18.95
CA MET A 227 -4.98 -7.81 19.02
C MET A 227 -5.94 -8.25 20.12
N ARG A 228 -6.09 -9.57 20.32
CA ARG A 228 -6.91 -10.14 21.39
C ARG A 228 -6.30 -9.88 22.75
N PHE A 229 -4.99 -10.08 22.89
CA PHE A 229 -4.25 -9.76 24.11
C PHE A 229 -4.46 -8.30 24.52
N LEU A 230 -4.25 -7.35 23.61
CA LEU A 230 -4.44 -5.92 23.87
C LEU A 230 -5.89 -5.58 24.22
N ASN A 231 -6.86 -6.15 23.51
CA ASN A 231 -8.27 -6.00 23.88
C ASN A 231 -8.55 -6.54 25.30
N ASN A 232 -7.94 -7.66 25.70
CA ASN A 232 -8.13 -8.19 27.05
C ASN A 232 -7.47 -7.32 28.11
N VAL A 233 -6.27 -6.79 27.84
CA VAL A 233 -5.57 -5.82 28.69
C VAL A 233 -6.43 -4.56 28.89
N HIS A 234 -6.88 -3.93 27.80
CA HIS A 234 -7.56 -2.63 27.86
C HIS A 234 -8.94 -2.71 28.52
N PHE A 235 -9.64 -3.84 28.40
CA PHE A 235 -10.98 -4.02 28.96
C PHE A 235 -11.00 -4.90 30.21
N ASN A 236 -9.83 -5.22 30.78
CA ASN A 236 -9.67 -6.08 31.96
C ASN A 236 -10.47 -7.39 31.85
N LYS A 237 -10.43 -8.03 30.68
CA LYS A 237 -11.16 -9.27 30.39
C LYS A 237 -10.33 -10.49 30.84
N PRO A 238 -10.97 -11.64 31.11
CA PRO A 238 -10.26 -12.88 31.41
C PRO A 238 -9.29 -13.25 30.29
N MET A 239 -8.05 -13.54 30.67
CA MET A 239 -6.97 -13.93 29.77
C MET A 239 -6.76 -15.45 29.79
N SER A 240 -6.36 -16.00 28.64
CA SER A 240 -5.88 -17.38 28.52
C SER A 240 -4.49 -17.54 29.13
N PRO A 241 -4.04 -18.78 29.41
CA PRO A 241 -2.69 -19.02 29.95
C PRO A 241 -1.57 -18.37 29.15
N LEU A 242 -1.63 -18.42 27.81
CA LEU A 242 -0.64 -17.75 26.96
C LEU A 242 -0.66 -16.22 27.14
N GLU A 243 -1.85 -15.62 27.18
CA GLU A 243 -2.02 -14.17 27.34
C GLU A 243 -1.55 -13.69 28.72
N LEU A 244 -1.74 -14.49 29.77
CA LEU A 244 -1.22 -14.21 31.11
C LEU A 244 0.32 -14.25 31.14
N GLU A 245 0.93 -15.20 30.46
CA GLU A 245 2.39 -15.27 30.33
C GLU A 245 2.92 -14.07 29.53
N MET A 246 2.28 -13.72 28.40
CA MET A 246 2.61 -12.51 27.65
C MET A 246 2.51 -11.26 28.52
N TYR A 247 1.46 -11.14 29.34
CA TYR A 247 1.31 -10.04 30.29
C TYR A 247 2.46 -10.00 31.28
N HIS A 248 2.81 -11.14 31.89
CA HIS A 248 3.93 -11.24 32.83
C HIS A 248 5.27 -10.84 32.18
N GLN A 249 5.55 -11.31 30.97
CA GLN A 249 6.78 -10.99 30.25
C GLN A 249 6.89 -9.49 29.92
N ILE A 250 5.81 -8.87 29.46
CA ILE A 250 5.81 -7.44 29.11
C ILE A 250 5.84 -6.56 30.38
N ASN A 251 5.02 -6.88 31.38
CA ASN A 251 4.86 -6.05 32.56
C ASN A 251 5.98 -6.25 33.60
N ASN A 252 6.36 -7.49 33.89
CA ASN A 252 7.26 -7.80 35.02
C ASN A 252 8.71 -8.00 34.59
N VAL A 253 8.95 -8.50 33.37
CA VAL A 253 10.31 -8.74 32.87
C VAL A 253 10.83 -7.53 32.09
N ILE A 254 10.08 -7.05 31.10
CA ILE A 254 10.44 -5.84 30.35
C ILE A 254 10.18 -4.57 31.18
N GLY A 255 9.18 -4.58 32.06
CA GLY A 255 8.91 -3.46 32.99
C GLY A 255 8.00 -2.38 32.43
N VAL A 256 7.19 -2.67 31.41
CA VAL A 256 6.25 -1.71 30.81
C VAL A 256 4.84 -2.28 30.88
N ASP A 257 3.89 -1.52 31.43
CA ASP A 257 2.49 -1.93 31.42
C ASP A 257 1.99 -2.06 29.97
N PRO A 258 1.48 -3.24 29.55
CA PRO A 258 0.91 -3.44 28.22
C PRO A 258 -0.16 -2.40 27.83
N GLY A 259 -0.84 -1.79 28.81
CA GLY A 259 -1.85 -0.74 28.60
C GLY A 259 -1.29 0.62 28.16
N PHE A 260 0.03 0.84 28.23
CA PHE A 260 0.68 2.07 27.77
C PHE A 260 0.97 2.09 26.27
N TYR A 261 1.00 0.93 25.60
CA TYR A 261 1.17 0.90 24.15
C TYR A 261 -0.05 1.55 23.49
N GLU A 262 0.19 2.56 22.65
CA GLU A 262 -0.85 3.35 21.97
C GLU A 262 -1.00 2.95 20.49
N TYR A 263 0.08 2.42 19.90
CA TYR A 263 0.16 2.06 18.49
C TYR A 263 0.71 0.66 18.27
N VAL A 264 0.24 0.01 17.21
CA VAL A 264 0.80 -1.24 16.68
C VAL A 264 1.22 -0.99 15.25
N LEU A 265 2.53 -1.05 14.99
CA LEU A 265 3.09 -1.11 13.65
C LEU A 265 3.15 -2.58 13.23
N MET A 266 2.52 -2.93 12.11
CA MET A 266 2.57 -4.26 11.50
C MET A 266 3.54 -4.23 10.32
N VAL A 267 4.51 -5.14 10.35
CA VAL A 267 5.56 -5.28 9.34
C VAL A 267 5.64 -6.74 8.92
N ASP A 268 5.72 -7.00 7.62
CA ASP A 268 5.95 -8.37 7.13
C ASP A 268 7.38 -8.82 7.38
N ALA A 269 7.57 -10.13 7.57
CA ALA A 269 8.85 -10.74 7.89
C ALA A 269 9.93 -10.59 6.80
N ASP A 270 9.55 -10.15 5.60
CA ASP A 270 10.40 -9.88 4.43
C ASP A 270 10.44 -8.40 4.02
N THR A 271 10.05 -7.48 4.92
CA THR A 271 10.01 -6.04 4.65
C THR A 271 11.08 -5.27 5.42
N GLU A 272 11.93 -4.54 4.69
CA GLU A 272 12.89 -3.59 5.27
C GLU A 272 12.24 -2.22 5.51
N VAL A 273 12.41 -1.68 6.71
CA VAL A 273 11.80 -0.39 7.08
C VAL A 273 12.84 0.71 7.14
N VAL A 274 12.58 1.81 6.41
CA VAL A 274 13.44 3.00 6.41
C VAL A 274 13.44 3.68 7.79
N PRO A 275 14.60 4.17 8.30
CA PRO A 275 14.75 4.63 9.69
C PRO A 275 13.75 5.67 10.18
N ASP A 276 13.33 6.61 9.34
CA ASP A 276 12.43 7.71 9.73
C ASP A 276 10.94 7.34 9.65
N SER A 277 10.60 6.17 9.11
CA SER A 277 9.21 5.82 8.75
C SER A 277 8.28 5.76 9.96
N LEU A 278 8.72 5.14 11.06
CA LEU A 278 7.91 5.04 12.28
C LEU A 278 7.57 6.42 12.84
N ASN A 279 8.56 7.30 12.96
CA ASN A 279 8.35 8.62 13.54
C ASN A 279 7.45 9.51 12.66
N ARG A 280 7.54 9.37 11.33
CA ARG A 280 6.62 10.01 10.38
C ARG A 280 5.18 9.53 10.56
N MET A 281 4.96 8.22 10.64
CA MET A 281 3.62 7.66 10.82
C MET A 281 2.99 8.08 12.16
N ILE A 282 3.77 8.09 13.24
CA ILE A 282 3.31 8.56 14.55
C ILE A 282 2.97 10.04 14.50
N SER A 283 3.81 10.87 13.89
CA SER A 283 3.56 12.31 13.74
C SER A 283 2.22 12.57 13.05
N CYS A 284 1.93 11.89 11.93
CA CYS A 284 0.65 12.00 11.24
C CYS A 284 -0.54 11.65 12.17
N CYS A 285 -0.43 10.55 12.91
CA CYS A 285 -1.47 10.14 13.86
C CYS A 285 -1.63 11.16 15.00
N VAL A 286 -0.52 11.68 15.55
CA VAL A 286 -0.55 12.66 16.65
C VAL A 286 -1.19 13.97 16.18
N HIS A 287 -0.89 14.44 14.97
CA HIS A 287 -1.48 15.65 14.39
C HIS A 287 -2.98 15.51 14.11
N ASP A 288 -3.48 14.31 13.74
CA ASP A 288 -4.92 14.05 13.61
C ASP A 288 -5.38 12.85 14.46
N ALA A 289 -6.01 13.18 15.59
CA ALA A 289 -6.59 12.22 16.53
C ALA A 289 -7.70 11.33 15.93
N ARG A 290 -8.21 11.62 14.72
CA ARG A 290 -9.21 10.79 14.02
C ARG A 290 -8.56 9.68 13.19
N ILE A 291 -7.27 9.76 12.90
CA ILE A 291 -6.56 8.70 12.16
C ILE A 291 -6.46 7.47 13.06
N MET A 292 -7.17 6.41 12.68
CA MET A 292 -7.14 5.12 13.38
C MET A 292 -6.17 4.12 12.75
N GLY A 293 -5.84 4.32 11.48
CA GLY A 293 -4.87 3.51 10.78
C GLY A 293 -4.25 4.27 9.62
N ILE A 294 -2.98 3.99 9.36
CA ILE A 294 -2.16 4.62 8.32
C ILE A 294 -1.23 3.57 7.73
N CYS A 295 -0.96 3.64 6.43
CA CYS A 295 0.03 2.81 5.76
C CYS A 295 1.13 3.70 5.17
N GLY A 296 2.34 3.17 5.12
CA GLY A 296 3.42 3.81 4.38
C GLY A 296 3.43 3.41 2.92
N GLU A 297 4.30 4.05 2.16
CA GLU A 297 4.63 3.62 0.81
C GLU A 297 5.51 2.36 0.88
N THR A 298 5.24 1.40 -0.01
CA THR A 298 6.05 0.19 -0.15
C THR A 298 6.55 0.06 -1.58
N ALA A 299 7.83 -0.28 -1.70
CA ALA A 299 8.52 -0.45 -2.98
C ALA A 299 9.24 -1.80 -3.00
N ILE A 300 9.47 -2.32 -4.20
CA ILE A 300 10.18 -3.58 -4.41
C ILE A 300 11.68 -3.31 -4.40
N SER A 301 12.42 -3.97 -3.50
CA SER A 301 13.87 -3.76 -3.36
C SER A 301 14.67 -4.29 -4.55
N ASN A 302 14.17 -5.32 -5.24
CA ASN A 302 14.84 -6.00 -6.35
C ASN A 302 14.26 -5.65 -7.74
N GLU A 303 13.83 -4.39 -7.88
CA GLU A 303 13.22 -3.79 -9.08
C GLU A 303 13.96 -4.05 -10.39
N LYS A 304 15.29 -4.27 -10.35
CA LYS A 304 16.16 -4.39 -11.53
C LYS A 304 16.68 -5.80 -11.80
N ASP A 305 16.31 -6.78 -10.98
CA ASP A 305 16.87 -8.14 -11.09
C ASP A 305 16.37 -8.86 -12.35
N THR A 306 15.09 -8.68 -12.69
CA THR A 306 14.47 -9.36 -13.83
C THR A 306 13.44 -8.46 -14.51
N TRP A 307 13.12 -8.76 -15.76
CA TRP A 307 12.03 -8.06 -16.46
C TRP A 307 10.67 -8.22 -15.74
N ILE A 308 10.46 -9.31 -14.99
CA ILE A 308 9.25 -9.54 -14.21
C ILE A 308 9.21 -8.57 -13.02
N THR A 309 10.30 -8.46 -12.26
CA THR A 309 10.37 -7.55 -11.10
C THR A 309 10.26 -6.08 -11.55
N MET A 310 10.81 -5.73 -12.72
CA MET A 310 10.61 -4.40 -13.32
C MET A 310 9.12 -4.09 -13.59
N VAL A 311 8.35 -5.06 -14.08
CA VAL A 311 6.90 -4.89 -14.31
C VAL A 311 6.14 -4.82 -12.98
N GLN A 312 6.53 -5.64 -11.99
CA GLN A 312 5.90 -5.65 -10.67
C GLN A 312 6.01 -4.30 -9.95
N VAL A 313 7.07 -3.51 -10.19
CA VAL A 313 7.20 -2.15 -9.64
C VAL A 313 5.98 -1.30 -10.01
N TYR A 314 5.52 -1.36 -11.26
CA TYR A 314 4.35 -0.60 -11.70
C TYR A 314 3.06 -1.08 -11.03
N GLU A 315 2.89 -2.39 -10.90
CA GLU A 315 1.73 -2.96 -10.22
C GLU A 315 1.69 -2.55 -8.74
N TYR A 316 2.82 -2.66 -8.04
CA TYR A 316 2.95 -2.22 -6.64
C TYR A 316 2.70 -0.73 -6.51
N TYR A 317 3.32 0.09 -7.36
CA TYR A 317 3.15 1.54 -7.32
C TYR A 317 1.69 1.96 -7.53
N ILE A 318 0.97 1.36 -8.50
CA ILE A 318 -0.44 1.68 -8.74
C ILE A 318 -1.32 1.25 -7.56
N SER A 319 -1.15 0.01 -7.08
CA SER A 319 -2.05 -0.61 -6.10
C SER A 319 -1.78 -0.19 -4.64
N HIS A 320 -0.50 -0.07 -4.25
CA HIS A 320 -0.08 0.20 -2.88
C HIS A 320 0.23 1.68 -2.62
N HIS A 321 0.54 2.47 -3.65
CA HIS A 321 0.81 3.89 -3.50
C HIS A 321 -0.29 4.77 -4.12
N LEU A 322 -0.44 4.78 -5.46
CA LEU A 322 -1.29 5.75 -6.16
C LEU A 322 -2.77 5.64 -5.77
N ALA A 323 -3.33 4.42 -5.76
CA ALA A 323 -4.71 4.20 -5.36
C ALA A 323 -4.95 4.60 -3.90
N LYS A 324 -4.01 4.30 -3.00
CA LYS A 324 -4.11 4.58 -1.56
C LYS A 324 -3.96 6.07 -1.26
N ALA A 325 -3.06 6.76 -1.96
CA ALA A 325 -2.93 8.21 -1.90
C ALA A 325 -4.21 8.90 -2.39
N PHE A 326 -4.83 8.39 -3.47
CA PHE A 326 -6.10 8.91 -3.96
C PHE A 326 -7.25 8.69 -2.96
N GLU A 327 -7.36 7.49 -2.39
CA GLU A 327 -8.33 7.19 -1.32
C GLU A 327 -8.15 8.13 -0.12
N SER A 328 -6.90 8.38 0.28
CA SER A 328 -6.56 9.29 1.39
C SER A 328 -7.07 10.72 1.19
N LEU A 329 -7.22 11.21 -0.06
CA LEU A 329 -7.83 12.52 -0.35
C LEU A 329 -9.30 12.60 0.11
N PHE A 330 -9.99 11.47 0.20
CA PHE A 330 -11.36 11.37 0.72
C PHE A 330 -11.40 11.10 2.22
N GLY A 331 -10.25 11.12 2.91
CA GLY A 331 -10.15 10.94 4.36
C GLY A 331 -10.33 9.49 4.83
N SER A 332 -10.31 8.50 3.93
CA SER A 332 -10.43 7.09 4.27
C SER A 332 -9.68 6.21 3.26
N VAL A 333 -8.99 5.19 3.76
CA VAL A 333 -8.34 4.16 2.93
C VAL A 333 -9.13 2.88 3.07
N THR A 334 -9.52 2.26 1.95
CA THR A 334 -10.44 1.11 1.96
C THR A 334 -9.81 -0.16 2.53
N CYS A 335 -8.49 -0.28 2.37
CA CYS A 335 -7.68 -1.40 2.82
C CYS A 335 -6.26 -0.93 3.06
N LEU A 336 -5.74 -1.15 4.26
CA LEU A 336 -4.34 -0.90 4.60
C LEU A 336 -3.49 -2.11 4.19
N PRO A 337 -2.43 -1.92 3.39
CA PRO A 337 -1.50 -2.98 3.05
C PRO A 337 -0.89 -3.62 4.31
N GLY A 338 -0.96 -4.95 4.40
CA GLY A 338 -0.49 -5.69 5.57
C GLY A 338 1.03 -5.70 5.77
N CYS A 339 1.80 -5.35 4.74
CA CYS A 339 3.26 -5.36 4.77
C CYS A 339 3.88 -4.21 5.56
N PHE A 340 3.23 -3.04 5.57
CA PHE A 340 3.69 -1.88 6.35
C PHE A 340 2.54 -0.93 6.68
N CYS A 341 1.90 -1.16 7.82
CA CYS A 341 0.80 -0.33 8.31
C CYS A 341 0.83 -0.17 9.83
N MET A 342 0.24 0.90 10.34
CA MET A 342 0.16 1.19 11.76
C MET A 342 -1.28 1.45 12.16
N TYR A 343 -1.68 0.89 13.30
CA TYR A 343 -2.99 1.08 13.90
C TYR A 343 -2.83 1.80 15.23
N ARG A 344 -3.75 2.73 15.50
CA ARG A 344 -3.97 3.28 16.83
C ARG A 344 -4.87 2.30 17.60
N ILE A 345 -4.31 1.68 18.64
CA ILE A 345 -5.05 0.74 19.50
C ILE A 345 -5.77 1.43 20.65
N ARG A 346 -5.29 2.61 21.03
CA ARG A 346 -5.90 3.43 22.07
C ARG A 346 -6.08 4.87 21.58
N ALA A 347 -7.32 5.33 21.54
CA ALA A 347 -7.58 6.76 21.38
C ALA A 347 -7.30 7.47 22.70
N PRO A 348 -6.67 8.66 22.70
CA PRO A 348 -6.63 9.49 23.89
C PRO A 348 -8.07 9.74 24.33
N ASN A 349 -8.36 9.52 25.62
CA ASN A 349 -9.62 9.96 26.21
C ASN A 349 -9.66 11.48 26.00
N LYS A 350 -10.53 11.97 25.12
CA LYS A 350 -10.87 13.38 25.11
C LYS A 350 -11.56 13.64 26.45
N ILE A 351 -10.84 14.31 27.35
CA ILE A 351 -11.44 14.97 28.51
C ILE A 351 -12.27 16.14 27.99
#